data_AF-A0AAY5F3Y2-F1
#
_entry.id   AF-A0AAY5F3Y2-F1
#
_cell.length_a   1.000
_cell.length_b   1.000
_cell.length_c   1.000
_cell.angle_alpha   90.00
_cell.angle_beta   90.00
_cell.angle_gamma   90.00
#
_symmetry.space_group_name_H-M   'P 1'
#
loop_
_entity.id
_entity.type
_entity.pdbx_description
1 polymer ?
#
loop_
_entity_poly.entity_id
_entity_poly.type
_entity_poly.pdbx_seq_one_letter_code
_entity_poly.pdbx_strand_id
1 'polypeptide(L)'
;MFYVIGGITVSIIAFVFTIKFLCELAARVVSFLQNEDPGRRGDRSIYDYVRGNYLDPRSCKVSWDWKEPQEVGQTMSFRVQLFYKNGQPFPARRPVGLRVNITHIELALDIPVTQEVVQEPESNVVKVTFTVRKAGRYEVAVKLGGLNVAYSPYYKIFQPGMVVPSKTKIAYHFSTLVLTYGLQHTLQIEPRDEYGNPTSNSVSLVDEANYSVHIHPLGSVEEDSSEDYYSTAVSCIKQQCHVLLRLTLKKKGCFRARITYRDQSLSNGEFDIIVLSENEKSCVEKNVSTPGISIYFEAYLYSTGNYSGSPWQLPASSLLTPQRRPSVGDEEDEHDSPVEGQLEKVKKPKKVYCYISPKQLSVKEFYLKIIPWRLFTFRVCPGTKFTYHGPDPNHKYLTLVVDDGIQPPVELSCKDRNIMAILTSCCLRDV
;
A
#
# COMPACT_ATOMS: atom_id res chain seq x y z
N MET A 1 9.15 -82.88 43.29
CA MET A 1 10.13 -81.83 42.90
C MET A 1 9.55 -80.81 41.91
N PHE A 2 8.73 -81.20 40.93
CA PHE A 2 8.13 -80.28 39.94
C PHE A 2 7.15 -79.22 40.51
N TYR A 3 6.38 -79.53 41.56
CA TYR A 3 5.46 -78.57 42.18
C TYR A 3 6.16 -77.41 42.91
N VAL A 4 7.35 -77.64 43.46
CA VAL A 4 8.12 -76.61 44.19
C VAL A 4 8.75 -75.61 43.22
N ILE A 5 9.22 -76.08 42.06
CA ILE A 5 9.81 -75.25 41.01
C ILE A 5 8.74 -74.35 40.36
N GLY A 6 7.53 -74.87 40.14
CA GLY A 6 6.40 -74.08 39.63
C GLY A 6 5.90 -73.00 40.60
N GLY A 7 5.94 -73.25 41.91
CA GLY A 7 5.60 -72.24 42.91
C GLY A 7 6.61 -71.09 42.98
N ILE A 8 7.90 -71.40 42.84
CA ILE A 8 8.98 -70.40 42.85
C ILE A 8 8.90 -69.51 41.60
N THR A 9 8.65 -70.06 40.41
CA THR A 9 8.53 -69.26 39.18
C THR A 9 7.30 -68.35 39.19
N VAL A 10 6.15 -68.81 39.68
CA VAL A 10 4.95 -67.97 39.84
C VAL A 10 5.21 -66.84 40.85
N SER A 11 5.91 -67.12 41.96
CA SER A 11 6.26 -66.12 42.97
C SER A 11 7.23 -65.07 42.42
N ILE A 12 8.24 -65.47 41.62
CA ILE A 12 9.17 -64.54 40.96
C ILE A 12 8.42 -63.66 39.95
N ILE A 13 7.50 -64.21 39.16
CA ILE A 13 6.69 -63.42 38.22
C ILE A 13 5.82 -62.40 38.96
N ALA A 14 5.13 -62.83 40.02
CA ALA A 14 4.34 -61.93 40.87
C ALA A 14 5.21 -60.84 41.52
N PHE A 15 6.43 -61.17 41.93
CA PHE A 15 7.39 -60.23 42.48
C PHE A 15 7.88 -59.20 41.45
N VAL A 16 8.14 -59.62 40.20
CA VAL A 16 8.50 -58.69 39.12
C VAL A 16 7.35 -57.78 38.75
N PHE A 17 6.11 -58.29 38.71
CA PHE A 17 4.93 -57.45 38.48
C PHE A 17 4.69 -56.46 39.60
N THR A 18 4.86 -56.87 40.86
CA THR A 18 4.73 -55.97 42.02
C THR A 18 5.82 -54.92 42.06
N ILE A 19 7.08 -55.27 41.74
CA ILE A 19 8.16 -54.28 41.60
C ILE A 19 7.85 -53.30 40.46
N LYS A 20 7.44 -53.79 39.28
CA LYS A 20 7.09 -52.91 38.15
C LYS A 20 5.96 -51.96 38.54
N PHE A 21 4.94 -52.47 39.22
CA PHE A 21 3.83 -51.67 39.73
C PHE A 21 4.29 -50.63 40.76
N LEU A 22 5.15 -51.01 41.72
CA LEU A 22 5.73 -50.10 42.72
C LEU A 22 6.60 -49.02 42.08
N CYS A 23 7.42 -49.38 41.09
CA CYS A 23 8.24 -48.43 40.33
C CYS A 23 7.38 -47.45 39.53
N GLU A 24 6.32 -47.92 38.87
CA GLU A 24 5.37 -47.05 38.17
C GLU A 24 4.59 -46.15 39.14
N LEU A 25 4.21 -46.67 40.31
CA LEU A 25 3.54 -45.89 41.36
C LEU A 25 4.48 -44.82 41.93
N ALA A 26 5.73 -45.17 42.22
CA ALA A 26 6.75 -44.24 42.69
C ALA A 26 7.03 -43.14 41.66
N ALA A 27 7.18 -43.49 40.37
CA ALA A 27 7.34 -42.52 39.30
C ALA A 27 6.15 -41.55 39.21
N ARG A 28 4.93 -42.05 39.44
CA ARG A 28 3.71 -41.23 39.49
C ARG A 28 3.71 -40.28 40.70
N VAL A 29 4.08 -40.77 41.89
CA VAL A 29 4.18 -39.93 43.10
C VAL A 29 5.26 -38.84 42.97
N VAL A 30 6.43 -39.18 42.39
CA VAL A 30 7.50 -38.19 42.15
C VAL A 30 7.04 -37.11 41.16
N SER A 31 6.36 -37.49 40.08
CA SER A 31 5.84 -36.53 39.11
C SER A 31 4.69 -35.67 39.66
N PHE A 32 3.93 -36.15 40.65
CA PHE A 32 2.99 -35.34 41.41
C PHE A 32 3.73 -34.24 42.19
N LEU A 33 4.77 -34.61 42.95
CA LEU A 33 5.57 -33.67 43.74
C LEU A 33 6.30 -32.62 42.87
N GLN A 34 6.72 -32.99 41.65
CA GLN A 34 7.42 -32.08 40.73
C GLN A 34 6.50 -31.10 39.99
N ASN A 35 5.22 -31.44 39.81
CA ASN A 35 4.26 -30.61 39.05
C ASN A 35 3.28 -29.84 39.96
N GLU A 36 3.51 -29.80 41.27
CA GLU A 36 2.71 -28.95 42.18
C GLU A 36 3.08 -27.47 41.97
N ASP A 37 2.24 -26.76 41.21
CA ASP A 37 2.23 -25.30 41.20
C ASP A 37 1.72 -24.78 42.55
N PRO A 38 2.48 -23.91 43.26
CA PRO A 38 2.12 -23.43 44.59
C PRO A 38 0.79 -22.65 44.67
N GLY A 39 0.21 -22.25 43.52
CA GLY A 39 -1.09 -21.57 43.43
C GLY A 39 -2.33 -22.47 43.33
N ARG A 40 -2.19 -23.81 43.30
CA ARG A 40 -3.32 -24.74 43.05
C ARG A 40 -3.55 -25.77 44.17
N ARG A 41 -3.28 -25.39 45.43
CA ARG A 41 -3.31 -26.24 46.64
C ARG A 41 -4.67 -26.83 47.09
N GLY A 42 -5.77 -26.64 46.36
CA GLY A 42 -7.11 -26.88 46.92
C GLY A 42 -7.75 -28.26 46.74
N ASP A 43 -7.51 -28.97 45.63
CA ASP A 43 -8.58 -29.87 45.11
C ASP A 43 -8.10 -31.22 44.53
N ARG A 44 -6.83 -31.60 44.65
CA ARG A 44 -6.28 -32.78 43.93
C ARG A 44 -5.67 -33.79 44.88
N SER A 45 -6.24 -34.99 44.91
CA SER A 45 -5.74 -36.10 45.71
C SER A 45 -4.65 -36.88 44.96
N ILE A 46 -3.72 -37.51 45.68
CA ILE A 46 -2.76 -38.48 45.12
C ILE A 46 -3.51 -39.58 44.35
N TYR A 47 -4.72 -39.94 44.80
CA TYR A 47 -5.60 -40.88 44.11
C TYR A 47 -5.99 -40.42 42.69
N ASP A 48 -6.21 -39.12 42.49
CA ASP A 48 -6.52 -38.56 41.16
C ASP A 48 -5.32 -38.66 40.23
N TYR A 49 -4.11 -38.46 40.76
CA TYR A 49 -2.88 -38.62 39.98
C TYR A 49 -2.67 -40.09 39.57
N VAL A 50 -2.88 -41.04 40.50
CA VAL A 50 -2.76 -42.47 40.22
C VAL A 50 -3.78 -42.94 39.18
N ARG A 51 -5.03 -42.44 39.24
CA ARG A 51 -6.08 -42.72 38.26
C ARG A 51 -5.95 -41.94 36.94
N GLY A 52 -5.03 -40.98 36.85
CA GLY A 52 -4.87 -40.13 35.67
C GLY A 52 -5.95 -39.07 35.51
N ASN A 53 -6.68 -38.73 36.58
CA ASN A 53 -7.71 -37.69 36.65
C ASN A 53 -7.09 -36.28 36.77
N TYR A 54 -6.03 -36.02 36.02
CA TYR A 54 -5.44 -34.69 35.90
C TYR A 54 -5.33 -34.30 34.43
N LEU A 55 -5.46 -32.99 34.18
CA LEU A 55 -5.34 -32.40 32.85
C LEU A 55 -3.93 -32.62 32.32
N ASP A 56 -3.80 -33.32 31.19
CA ASP A 56 -2.52 -33.62 30.57
C ASP A 56 -2.39 -32.86 29.23
N PRO A 57 -1.47 -31.87 29.12
CA PRO A 57 -1.23 -31.14 27.88
C PRO A 57 -0.91 -32.05 26.68
N ARG A 58 -0.32 -33.24 26.92
CA ARG A 58 0.03 -34.19 25.84
C ARG A 58 -1.17 -35.00 25.35
N SER A 59 -2.18 -35.21 26.20
CA SER A 59 -3.43 -35.90 25.83
C SER A 59 -4.41 -34.97 25.12
N CYS A 60 -4.27 -33.66 25.31
CA CYS A 60 -5.06 -32.63 24.63
C CYS A 60 -4.82 -32.65 23.11
N LYS A 61 -5.79 -32.19 22.32
CA LYS A 61 -5.73 -32.17 20.85
C LYS A 61 -6.04 -30.78 20.31
N VAL A 62 -5.46 -30.45 19.16
CA VAL A 62 -5.73 -29.21 18.44
C VAL A 62 -6.27 -29.55 17.06
N SER A 63 -7.44 -29.01 16.72
CA SER A 63 -8.09 -29.19 15.41
C SER A 63 -8.36 -27.83 14.77
N TRP A 64 -8.04 -27.71 13.49
CA TRP A 64 -8.15 -26.47 12.73
C TRP A 64 -9.50 -26.44 11.98
N ASP A 65 -10.22 -25.31 12.04
CA ASP A 65 -11.51 -25.17 11.35
C ASP A 65 -11.35 -24.67 9.89
N TRP A 66 -10.16 -24.82 9.32
CA TRP A 66 -9.86 -24.42 7.94
C TRP A 66 -8.94 -25.43 7.25
N LYS A 67 -8.81 -25.30 5.93
CA LYS A 67 -7.86 -26.05 5.10
C LYS A 67 -6.75 -25.13 4.63
N GLU A 68 -5.53 -25.62 4.57
CA GLU A 68 -4.39 -24.87 4.05
C GLU A 68 -4.29 -24.97 2.53
N PRO A 69 -3.75 -23.95 1.84
CA PRO A 69 -3.37 -22.62 2.35
C PRO A 69 -4.57 -21.67 2.52
N GLN A 70 -4.43 -20.64 3.36
CA GLN A 70 -5.49 -19.67 3.64
C GLN A 70 -5.03 -18.23 3.35
N GLU A 71 -5.91 -17.41 2.78
CA GLU A 71 -5.65 -15.98 2.56
C GLU A 71 -5.80 -15.16 3.85
N VAL A 72 -5.05 -14.06 3.92
CA VAL A 72 -5.17 -13.07 5.01
C VAL A 72 -6.53 -12.35 5.01
N GLY A 73 -6.90 -11.81 6.17
CA GLY A 73 -8.06 -10.94 6.33
C GLY A 73 -9.33 -11.63 6.81
N GLN A 74 -9.46 -12.94 6.57
CA GLN A 74 -10.57 -13.72 7.11
C GLN A 74 -10.31 -14.09 8.58
N THR A 75 -11.36 -14.10 9.39
CA THR A 75 -11.29 -14.56 10.78
C THR A 75 -11.22 -16.08 10.80
N MET A 76 -10.13 -16.59 11.38
CA MET A 76 -9.87 -18.02 11.51
C MET A 76 -10.22 -18.52 12.89
N SER A 77 -10.54 -19.81 12.99
CA SER A 77 -10.73 -20.47 14.27
C SER A 77 -10.11 -21.85 14.34
N PHE A 78 -9.64 -22.21 15.53
CA PHE A 78 -9.26 -23.57 15.85
C PHE A 78 -9.78 -23.94 17.22
N ARG A 79 -9.80 -25.25 17.48
CA ARG A 79 -10.37 -25.82 18.69
C ARG A 79 -9.28 -26.58 19.44
N VAL A 80 -9.18 -26.30 20.73
CA VAL A 80 -8.35 -27.04 21.67
C VAL A 80 -9.27 -27.94 22.48
N GLN A 81 -9.13 -29.25 22.27
CA GLN A 81 -9.86 -30.28 23.01
C GLN A 81 -9.02 -30.70 24.22
N LEU A 82 -9.60 -30.55 25.41
CA LEU A 82 -8.96 -30.84 26.68
C LEU A 82 -9.26 -32.28 27.10
N PHE A 83 -8.23 -33.01 27.51
CA PHE A 83 -8.34 -34.40 27.96
C PHE A 83 -7.55 -34.62 29.25
N TYR A 84 -8.11 -35.45 30.11
CA TYR A 84 -7.37 -36.07 31.21
C TYR A 84 -6.34 -37.07 30.66
N LYS A 85 -5.32 -37.40 31.45
CA LYS A 85 -4.33 -38.42 31.06
C LYS A 85 -4.95 -39.80 30.78
N ASN A 86 -6.05 -40.13 31.45
CA ASN A 86 -6.80 -41.36 31.22
C ASN A 86 -7.66 -41.34 29.94
N GLY A 87 -7.64 -40.26 29.17
CA GLY A 87 -8.37 -40.10 27.91
C GLY A 87 -9.80 -39.56 28.04
N GLN A 88 -10.31 -39.36 29.27
CA GLN A 88 -11.63 -38.76 29.47
C GLN A 88 -11.62 -37.26 29.12
N PRO A 89 -12.74 -36.70 28.64
CA PRO A 89 -12.85 -35.28 28.33
C PRO A 89 -12.73 -34.42 29.61
N PHE A 90 -11.96 -33.33 29.54
CA PHE A 90 -11.81 -32.39 30.65
C PHE A 90 -12.75 -31.18 30.46
N PRO A 91 -13.66 -30.87 31.40
CA PRO A 91 -14.62 -29.79 31.24
C PRO A 91 -13.94 -28.41 31.23
N ALA A 92 -14.16 -27.63 30.17
CA ALA A 92 -13.47 -26.36 29.90
C ALA A 92 -13.98 -25.16 30.74
N ARG A 93 -14.88 -25.39 31.71
CA ARG A 93 -15.49 -24.32 32.53
C ARG A 93 -14.54 -23.62 33.50
N ARG A 94 -13.45 -24.30 33.92
CA ARG A 94 -12.47 -23.74 34.87
C ARG A 94 -11.34 -23.05 34.10
N PRO A 95 -10.75 -21.95 34.60
CA PRO A 95 -9.53 -21.38 34.01
C PRO A 95 -8.38 -22.40 34.10
N VAL A 96 -8.13 -23.08 33.00
CA VAL A 96 -7.13 -24.15 32.91
C VAL A 96 -5.70 -23.63 32.74
N GLY A 97 -5.52 -22.31 32.59
CA GLY A 97 -4.22 -21.70 32.28
C GLY A 97 -3.79 -21.97 30.85
N LEU A 98 -4.76 -22.07 29.93
CA LEU A 98 -4.54 -22.12 28.48
C LEU A 98 -4.03 -20.76 28.03
N ARG A 99 -2.87 -20.74 27.37
CA ARG A 99 -2.28 -19.57 26.73
C ARG A 99 -2.05 -19.89 25.27
N VAL A 100 -2.52 -19.02 24.40
CA VAL A 100 -2.28 -19.11 22.97
C VAL A 100 -1.57 -17.85 22.53
N ASN A 101 -0.39 -18.02 21.95
CA ASN A 101 0.36 -16.95 21.33
C ASN A 101 0.49 -17.26 19.85
N ILE A 102 0.19 -16.27 19.02
CA ILE A 102 0.34 -16.36 17.56
C ILE A 102 1.27 -15.25 17.15
N THR A 103 2.39 -15.58 16.52
CA THR A 103 3.42 -14.60 16.16
C THR A 103 3.85 -14.78 14.72
N HIS A 104 3.95 -13.68 13.98
CA HIS A 104 4.53 -13.66 12.64
C HIS A 104 6.04 -13.87 12.75
N ILE A 105 6.59 -14.87 12.06
CA ILE A 105 7.99 -15.29 12.23
C ILE A 105 8.96 -14.22 11.74
N GLU A 106 8.76 -13.71 10.52
CA GLU A 106 9.69 -12.74 9.93
C GLU A 106 9.58 -11.33 10.53
N LEU A 107 8.37 -10.92 10.91
CA LEU A 107 8.08 -9.58 11.42
C LEU A 107 8.08 -9.49 12.96
N ALA A 108 8.20 -10.63 13.65
CA ALA A 108 8.05 -10.74 15.10
C ALA A 108 6.79 -10.03 15.64
N LEU A 109 5.68 -10.12 14.90
CA LEU A 109 4.42 -9.43 15.22
C LEU A 109 3.46 -10.38 15.93
N ASP A 110 3.08 -10.04 17.15
CA ASP A 110 2.08 -10.79 17.91
C ASP A 110 0.66 -10.47 17.43
N ILE A 111 -0.15 -11.53 17.27
CA ILE A 111 -1.53 -11.45 16.79
C ILE A 111 -2.47 -11.64 17.98
N PRO A 112 -3.41 -10.70 18.19
CA PRO A 112 -4.41 -10.85 19.25
C PRO A 112 -5.33 -12.02 18.96
N VAL A 113 -5.64 -12.78 20.01
CA VAL A 113 -6.53 -13.95 19.96
C VAL A 113 -7.70 -13.76 20.91
N THR A 114 -8.87 -14.23 20.51
CA THR A 114 -10.04 -14.34 21.39
C THR A 114 -10.26 -15.80 21.73
N GLN A 115 -10.46 -16.11 23.01
CA GLN A 115 -10.72 -17.47 23.48
C GLN A 115 -12.15 -17.53 24.02
N GLU A 116 -12.93 -18.44 23.46
CA GLU A 116 -14.32 -18.68 23.85
C GLU A 116 -14.47 -20.14 24.26
N VAL A 117 -15.00 -20.37 25.46
CA VAL A 117 -15.42 -21.70 25.87
C VAL A 117 -16.75 -21.98 25.18
N VAL A 118 -16.82 -23.09 24.44
CA VAL A 118 -18.06 -23.48 23.75
C VAL A 118 -19.14 -23.71 24.83
N GLN A 119 -20.27 -23.01 24.72
CA GLN A 119 -21.29 -22.85 25.78
C GLN A 119 -22.03 -24.13 26.20
N GLU A 120 -21.61 -25.30 25.72
CA GLU A 120 -22.18 -26.56 26.14
C GLU A 120 -21.69 -26.96 27.54
N PRO A 121 -22.60 -27.35 28.44
CA PRO A 121 -22.28 -27.63 29.85
C PRO A 121 -21.19 -28.69 30.05
N GLU A 122 -20.99 -29.62 29.12
CA GLU A 122 -19.95 -30.65 29.18
C GLU A 122 -18.85 -30.47 28.12
N SER A 123 -18.74 -29.28 27.53
CA SER A 123 -17.75 -29.07 26.48
C SER A 123 -16.33 -29.14 27.06
N ASN A 124 -15.52 -30.00 26.46
CA ASN A 124 -14.09 -30.04 26.65
C ASN A 124 -13.34 -29.20 25.61
N VAL A 125 -14.03 -28.30 24.92
CA VAL A 125 -13.50 -27.59 23.77
C VAL A 125 -13.41 -26.09 24.06
N VAL A 126 -12.21 -25.55 23.87
CA VAL A 126 -11.98 -24.10 23.80
C VAL A 126 -11.81 -23.71 22.35
N LYS A 127 -12.66 -22.81 21.86
CA LYS A 127 -12.54 -22.22 20.53
C LYS A 127 -11.64 -20.98 20.62
N VAL A 128 -10.66 -20.91 19.75
CA VAL A 128 -9.74 -19.78 19.64
C VAL A 128 -9.96 -19.14 18.29
N THR A 129 -10.22 -17.84 18.26
CA THR A 129 -10.44 -17.07 17.04
C THR A 129 -9.40 -15.96 16.91
N PHE A 130 -8.96 -15.70 15.69
CA PHE A 130 -7.96 -14.67 15.39
C PHE A 130 -8.04 -14.25 13.93
N THR A 131 -7.49 -13.08 13.62
CA THR A 131 -7.43 -12.56 12.25
C THR A 131 -6.02 -12.08 11.96
N VAL A 132 -5.44 -12.58 10.87
CA VAL A 132 -4.13 -12.14 10.39
C VAL A 132 -4.29 -11.22 9.19
N ARG A 133 -3.49 -10.16 9.14
CA ARG A 133 -3.49 -9.17 8.04
C ARG A 133 -2.19 -9.15 7.25
N LYS A 134 -1.12 -9.77 7.76
CA LYS A 134 0.16 -9.89 7.07
C LYS A 134 0.32 -11.28 6.50
N ALA A 135 0.66 -11.36 5.22
CA ALA A 135 0.96 -12.63 4.57
C ALA A 135 2.34 -13.11 5.02
N GLY A 136 2.50 -14.42 5.24
CA GLY A 136 3.76 -14.97 5.72
C GLY A 136 3.59 -16.21 6.59
N ARG A 137 4.67 -16.55 7.29
CA ARG A 137 4.72 -17.72 8.18
C ARG A 137 4.44 -17.29 9.61
N TYR A 138 3.62 -18.08 10.29
CA TYR A 138 3.20 -17.83 11.65
C TYR A 138 3.50 -19.04 12.52
N GLU A 139 3.94 -18.75 13.74
CA GLU A 139 4.05 -19.72 14.82
C GLU A 139 2.81 -19.59 15.72
N VAL A 140 2.12 -20.70 15.95
CA VAL A 140 0.98 -20.80 16.87
C VAL A 140 1.38 -21.67 18.05
N ALA A 141 1.73 -21.03 19.17
CA ALA A 141 2.12 -21.68 20.40
C ALA A 141 0.90 -21.84 21.32
N VAL A 142 0.50 -23.08 21.57
CA VAL A 142 -0.59 -23.44 22.48
C VAL A 142 0.01 -24.08 23.72
N LYS A 143 -0.12 -23.40 24.86
CA LYS A 143 0.45 -23.82 26.15
C LYS A 143 -0.63 -23.98 27.20
N LEU A 144 -0.45 -24.95 28.08
CA LEU A 144 -1.35 -25.24 29.19
C LEU A 144 -0.51 -25.39 30.46
N GLY A 145 -0.65 -24.45 31.39
CA GLY A 145 0.20 -24.42 32.59
C GLY A 145 1.71 -24.31 32.27
N GLY A 146 2.07 -23.59 31.21
CA GLY A 146 3.46 -23.43 30.75
C GLY A 146 4.00 -24.55 29.85
N LEU A 147 3.32 -25.69 29.76
CA LEU A 147 3.71 -26.82 28.92
C LEU A 147 3.04 -26.77 27.54
N ASN A 148 3.74 -27.23 26.50
CA ASN A 148 3.18 -27.29 25.14
C ASN A 148 2.05 -28.33 25.05
N VAL A 149 0.95 -27.94 24.42
CA VAL A 149 -0.16 -28.82 24.09
C VAL A 149 0.15 -29.61 22.84
N ALA A 150 0.04 -30.94 22.91
CA ALA A 150 0.32 -31.86 21.81
C ALA A 150 1.64 -31.54 21.07
N TYR A 151 1.56 -31.12 19.81
CA TYR A 151 2.71 -30.83 18.94
C TYR A 151 3.08 -29.34 18.89
N SER A 152 2.52 -28.51 19.78
CA SER A 152 2.83 -27.08 19.82
C SER A 152 4.35 -26.83 19.96
N PRO A 153 4.92 -25.85 19.25
CA PRO A 153 4.23 -24.88 18.39
C PRO A 153 3.86 -25.43 16.99
N TYR A 154 2.79 -24.87 16.42
CA TYR A 154 2.33 -25.19 15.07
C TYR A 154 2.70 -24.10 14.08
N TYR A 155 3.16 -24.48 12.89
CA TYR A 155 3.53 -23.52 11.85
C TYR A 155 2.44 -23.44 10.79
N LYS A 156 2.02 -22.22 10.44
CA LYS A 156 0.97 -21.93 9.46
C LYS A 156 1.44 -20.90 8.46
N ILE A 157 1.01 -21.03 7.21
CA ILE A 157 1.33 -20.08 6.13
C ILE A 157 0.03 -19.40 5.69
N PHE A 158 0.03 -18.07 5.70
CA PHE A 158 -1.06 -17.26 5.18
C PHE A 158 -0.64 -16.56 3.90
N GLN A 159 -1.44 -16.72 2.86
CA GLN A 159 -1.19 -16.15 1.54
C GLN A 159 -1.73 -14.71 1.46
N PRO A 160 -1.11 -13.85 0.65
CA PRO A 160 -1.67 -12.54 0.36
C PRO A 160 -2.98 -12.69 -0.40
N GLY A 161 -3.87 -11.71 -0.22
CA GLY A 161 -5.15 -11.67 -0.94
C GLY A 161 -4.99 -11.27 -2.42
N MET A 162 -6.14 -11.07 -3.06
CA MET A 162 -6.22 -10.55 -4.44
C MET A 162 -5.64 -9.14 -4.57
N VAL A 163 -5.17 -8.80 -5.77
CA VAL A 163 -4.70 -7.45 -6.12
C VAL A 163 -5.80 -6.42 -5.93
N VAL A 164 -5.49 -5.35 -5.20
CA VAL A 164 -6.35 -4.17 -5.01
C VAL A 164 -5.73 -2.97 -5.72
N PRO A 165 -6.39 -2.37 -6.74
CA PRO A 165 -5.86 -1.26 -7.53
C PRO A 165 -5.43 -0.04 -6.68
N SER A 166 -6.24 0.32 -5.69
CA SER A 166 -5.99 1.48 -4.81
C SER A 166 -4.82 1.29 -3.84
N LYS A 167 -4.34 0.07 -3.64
CA LYS A 167 -3.17 -0.25 -2.83
C LYS A 167 -1.93 -0.51 -3.68
N THR A 168 -2.14 -0.91 -4.93
CA THR A 168 -1.11 -1.16 -5.93
C THR A 168 -0.44 0.15 -6.36
N LYS A 169 0.88 0.11 -6.52
CA LYS A 169 1.71 1.30 -6.77
C LYS A 169 2.72 1.05 -7.88
N ILE A 170 3.02 2.08 -8.65
CA ILE A 170 4.24 2.16 -9.46
C ILE A 170 5.42 2.36 -8.49
N ALA A 171 6.45 1.55 -8.63
CA ALA A 171 7.72 1.69 -7.93
C ALA A 171 8.40 3.00 -8.34
N TYR A 172 8.97 3.70 -7.35
CA TYR A 172 9.50 5.06 -7.46
C TYR A 172 8.43 6.10 -7.83
N HIS A 173 8.14 7.01 -6.90
CA HIS A 173 7.14 8.03 -7.13
C HIS A 173 7.68 9.15 -8.03
N PHE A 174 6.90 9.53 -9.04
CA PHE A 174 7.14 10.70 -9.88
C PHE A 174 5.79 11.31 -10.32
N SER A 175 5.75 12.63 -10.45
CA SER A 175 4.62 13.37 -11.03
C SER A 175 4.75 13.53 -12.56
N THR A 176 6.01 13.64 -13.03
CA THR A 176 6.35 13.79 -14.44
C THR A 176 7.44 12.80 -14.83
N LEU A 177 7.17 11.96 -15.83
CA LEU A 177 8.11 11.02 -16.45
C LEU A 177 8.72 11.65 -17.71
N VAL A 178 10.06 11.62 -17.80
CA VAL A 178 10.79 12.17 -18.95
C VAL A 178 11.29 11.01 -19.80
N LEU A 179 10.88 10.97 -21.06
CA LEU A 179 11.22 9.90 -22.00
C LEU A 179 11.92 10.47 -23.23
N THR A 180 12.65 9.60 -23.92
CA THR A 180 13.24 9.91 -25.22
C THR A 180 12.39 9.27 -26.31
N TYR A 181 12.15 10.02 -27.37
CA TYR A 181 11.41 9.59 -28.54
C TYR A 181 11.90 8.22 -29.05
N GLY A 182 10.97 7.26 -29.19
CA GLY A 182 11.25 5.93 -29.73
C GLY A 182 11.99 4.97 -28.79
N LEU A 183 12.49 5.44 -27.63
CA LEU A 183 13.15 4.57 -26.66
C LEU A 183 12.13 3.90 -25.74
N GLN A 184 12.36 2.63 -25.45
CA GLN A 184 11.54 1.86 -24.51
C GLN A 184 11.93 2.21 -23.07
N HIS A 185 10.93 2.46 -22.24
CA HIS A 185 11.08 2.67 -20.81
C HIS A 185 10.31 1.60 -20.03
N THR A 186 10.85 1.15 -18.89
CA THR A 186 10.23 0.12 -18.06
C THR A 186 9.78 0.71 -16.74
N LEU A 187 8.47 0.66 -16.49
CA LEU A 187 7.86 0.98 -15.21
C LEU A 187 7.68 -0.32 -14.42
N GLN A 188 8.12 -0.33 -13.17
CA GLN A 188 7.89 -1.44 -12.25
C GLN A 188 6.64 -1.12 -11.42
N ILE A 189 5.70 -2.05 -11.36
CA ILE A 189 4.47 -1.96 -10.59
C ILE A 189 4.52 -3.06 -9.51
N GLU A 190 4.17 -2.67 -8.29
CA GLU A 190 4.08 -3.54 -7.11
C GLU A 190 2.60 -3.78 -6.78
N PRO A 191 2.03 -4.91 -7.21
CA PRO A 191 0.66 -5.27 -6.89
C PRO A 191 0.55 -5.59 -5.39
N ARG A 192 -0.52 -5.07 -4.76
CA ARG A 192 -0.75 -5.23 -3.34
C ARG A 192 -2.19 -5.62 -3.04
N ASP A 193 -2.39 -6.42 -2.00
CA ASP A 193 -3.72 -6.72 -1.48
C ASP A 193 -4.28 -5.58 -0.61
N GLU A 194 -5.48 -5.77 -0.06
CA GLU A 194 -6.18 -4.80 0.81
C GLU A 194 -5.34 -4.37 2.03
N TYR A 195 -4.49 -5.27 2.53
CA TYR A 195 -3.64 -5.06 3.72
C TYR A 195 -2.21 -4.63 3.37
N GLY A 196 -1.96 -4.35 2.09
CA GLY A 196 -0.68 -3.89 1.56
C GLY A 196 0.38 -4.98 1.40
N ASN A 197 0.00 -6.26 1.47
CA ASN A 197 0.94 -7.35 1.23
C ASN A 197 1.26 -7.43 -0.27
N PRO A 198 2.54 -7.63 -0.65
CA PRO A 198 2.89 -7.92 -2.03
C PRO A 198 2.14 -9.17 -2.50
N THR A 199 1.51 -9.08 -3.66
CA THR A 199 0.76 -10.20 -4.22
C THR A 199 1.07 -10.34 -5.70
N SER A 200 1.17 -11.59 -6.15
CA SER A 200 1.13 -11.96 -7.57
C SER A 200 -0.08 -12.84 -7.85
N ASN A 201 -0.99 -12.93 -6.88
CA ASN A 201 -2.01 -13.98 -6.78
C ASN A 201 -3.26 -13.60 -7.55
N SER A 202 -3.10 -13.25 -8.82
CA SER A 202 -4.20 -13.33 -9.76
C SER A 202 -4.44 -14.81 -10.07
N VAL A 203 -5.61 -15.29 -9.70
CA VAL A 203 -6.13 -16.63 -10.03
C VAL A 203 -6.25 -16.84 -11.56
N SER A 204 -5.94 -15.83 -12.37
CA SER A 204 -6.10 -15.84 -13.82
C SER A 204 -4.77 -16.05 -14.53
N LEU A 205 -4.76 -16.96 -15.51
CA LEU A 205 -3.69 -17.16 -16.48
C LEU A 205 -3.40 -15.91 -17.34
N VAL A 206 -4.13 -14.80 -17.13
CA VAL A 206 -4.19 -13.61 -17.99
C VAL A 206 -3.92 -12.29 -17.24
N ASP A 207 -3.15 -12.31 -16.14
CA ASP A 207 -2.96 -11.10 -15.33
C ASP A 207 -2.33 -9.93 -16.09
N GLU A 208 -1.51 -10.23 -17.09
CA GLU A 208 -0.91 -9.23 -17.99
C GLU A 208 -1.98 -8.43 -18.74
N ALA A 209 -3.11 -9.05 -19.11
CA ALA A 209 -4.20 -8.38 -19.81
C ALA A 209 -5.10 -7.54 -18.88
N ASN A 210 -4.95 -7.68 -17.56
CA ASN A 210 -5.71 -6.85 -16.61
C ASN A 210 -5.11 -5.45 -16.48
N TYR A 211 -3.85 -5.25 -16.87
CA TYR A 211 -3.19 -3.96 -16.84
C TYR A 211 -3.38 -3.23 -18.18
N SER A 212 -3.93 -2.02 -18.12
CA SER A 212 -4.06 -1.14 -19.29
C SER A 212 -3.35 0.18 -19.06
N VAL A 213 -2.89 0.79 -20.15
CA VAL A 213 -2.29 2.12 -20.17
C VAL A 213 -3.07 2.97 -21.16
N HIS A 214 -3.56 4.11 -20.69
CA HIS A 214 -4.22 5.12 -21.49
C HIS A 214 -3.32 6.35 -21.55
N ILE A 215 -3.05 6.82 -22.76
CA ILE A 215 -2.20 8.00 -22.99
C ILE A 215 -2.99 9.03 -23.78
N HIS A 216 -3.07 10.24 -23.24
CA HIS A 216 -3.76 11.37 -23.84
C HIS A 216 -2.78 12.50 -24.12
N PRO A 217 -2.70 13.04 -25.35
CA PRO A 217 -1.83 14.18 -25.64
C PRO A 217 -2.30 15.43 -24.90
N LEU A 218 -1.35 16.23 -24.40
CA LEU A 218 -1.60 17.50 -23.72
C LEU A 218 -1.18 18.67 -24.63
N GLY A 219 -2.14 19.54 -24.95
CA GLY A 219 -1.88 20.79 -25.68
C GLY A 219 -1.90 20.70 -27.21
N SER A 220 -2.43 19.64 -27.82
CA SER A 220 -2.75 19.66 -29.26
C SER A 220 -4.25 19.90 -29.45
N VAL A 221 -4.59 21.07 -29.99
CA VAL A 221 -5.93 21.37 -30.52
C VAL A 221 -5.91 20.91 -31.97
N GLU A 222 -6.13 19.63 -32.21
CA GLU A 222 -6.73 19.10 -33.44
C GLU A 222 -6.75 17.57 -33.38
N GLU A 223 -7.95 17.08 -33.70
CA GLU A 223 -8.29 15.70 -33.95
C GLU A 223 -7.39 15.15 -35.07
N ASP A 224 -6.60 14.14 -34.76
CA ASP A 224 -6.36 13.07 -35.72
C ASP A 224 -6.57 11.75 -34.99
N SER A 225 -7.73 11.19 -35.29
CA SER A 225 -8.15 9.84 -34.92
C SER A 225 -7.11 8.81 -35.39
N SER A 226 -6.63 7.99 -34.45
CA SER A 226 -5.98 6.70 -34.69
C SER A 226 -4.57 6.68 -35.30
N GLU A 227 -3.65 7.52 -34.83
CA GLU A 227 -2.24 7.11 -34.83
C GLU A 227 -1.87 6.48 -33.47
N ASP A 228 -1.34 5.24 -33.50
CA ASP A 228 -0.78 4.55 -32.33
C ASP A 228 0.45 5.31 -31.81
N TYR A 229 0.23 6.37 -31.03
CA TYR A 229 1.29 7.20 -30.47
C TYR A 229 2.20 6.45 -29.49
N TYR A 230 1.80 5.25 -29.07
CA TYR A 230 2.55 4.44 -28.12
C TYR A 230 2.39 2.96 -28.38
N SER A 231 3.30 2.17 -27.81
CA SER A 231 3.19 0.72 -27.70
C SER A 231 3.52 0.30 -26.28
N THR A 232 2.75 -0.64 -25.74
CA THR A 232 2.94 -1.16 -24.38
C THR A 232 3.07 -2.67 -24.38
N ALA A 233 3.92 -3.19 -23.51
CA ALA A 233 4.01 -4.60 -23.20
C ALA A 233 4.05 -4.79 -21.68
N VAL A 234 3.25 -5.71 -21.16
CA VAL A 234 3.20 -6.05 -19.73
C VAL A 234 3.84 -7.42 -19.56
N SER A 235 4.64 -7.59 -18.51
CA SER A 235 5.23 -8.89 -18.15
C SER A 235 5.33 -9.03 -16.64
N CYS A 236 5.10 -10.21 -16.09
CA CYS A 236 5.06 -10.42 -14.65
C CYS A 236 6.27 -11.24 -14.13
N ILE A 237 6.93 -10.75 -13.09
CA ILE A 237 7.97 -11.46 -12.33
C ILE A 237 7.33 -12.03 -11.05
N LYS A 238 6.79 -13.25 -11.16
CA LYS A 238 6.02 -13.89 -10.07
C LYS A 238 6.83 -14.06 -8.77
N GLN A 239 8.11 -14.42 -8.87
CA GLN A 239 8.99 -14.62 -7.70
C GLN A 239 9.13 -13.38 -6.82
N GLN A 240 9.07 -12.20 -7.42
CA GLN A 240 9.24 -10.92 -6.73
C GLN A 240 7.89 -10.19 -6.52
N CYS A 241 6.78 -10.75 -6.99
CA CYS A 241 5.49 -10.06 -7.05
C CYS A 241 5.60 -8.68 -7.72
N HIS A 242 6.30 -8.61 -8.86
CA HIS A 242 6.45 -7.38 -9.63
C HIS A 242 5.83 -7.53 -11.02
N VAL A 243 5.28 -6.43 -11.52
CA VAL A 243 4.78 -6.30 -12.89
C VAL A 243 5.64 -5.27 -13.60
N LEU A 244 6.18 -5.63 -14.75
CA LEU A 244 6.98 -4.75 -15.59
C LEU A 244 6.14 -4.28 -16.77
N LEU A 245 5.85 -2.98 -16.80
CA LEU A 245 5.18 -2.30 -17.89
C LEU A 245 6.24 -1.60 -18.76
N ARG A 246 6.46 -2.12 -19.96
CA ARG A 246 7.30 -1.49 -20.98
C ARG A 246 6.46 -0.55 -21.82
N LEU A 247 6.85 0.72 -21.86
CA LEU A 247 6.19 1.78 -22.61
C LEU A 247 7.17 2.38 -23.62
N THR A 248 6.75 2.51 -24.88
CA THR A 248 7.48 3.24 -25.92
C THR A 248 6.55 4.26 -26.54
N LEU A 249 6.95 5.53 -26.54
CA LEU A 249 6.21 6.61 -27.21
C LEU A 249 6.86 6.96 -28.56
N LYS A 250 6.01 6.99 -29.59
CA LYS A 250 6.37 7.22 -31.00
C LYS A 250 6.05 8.64 -31.46
N LYS A 251 5.68 9.53 -30.55
CA LYS A 251 5.41 10.95 -30.83
C LYS A 251 6.05 11.82 -29.76
N LYS A 252 6.66 12.94 -30.19
CA LYS A 252 7.22 13.96 -29.29
C LYS A 252 6.09 14.82 -28.72
N GLY A 253 6.26 15.32 -27.51
CA GLY A 253 5.26 16.20 -26.88
C GLY A 253 5.02 15.89 -25.40
N CYS A 254 3.94 16.46 -24.87
CA CYS A 254 3.47 16.21 -23.52
C CYS A 254 2.22 15.32 -23.57
N PHE A 255 2.12 14.38 -22.65
CA PHE A 255 1.02 13.44 -22.57
C PHE A 255 0.62 13.22 -21.11
N ARG A 256 -0.65 12.97 -20.85
CA ARG A 256 -1.16 12.44 -19.57
C ARG A 256 -1.26 10.93 -19.70
N ALA A 257 -0.61 10.20 -18.82
CA ALA A 257 -0.73 8.75 -18.75
C ALA A 257 -1.58 8.33 -17.56
N ARG A 258 -2.40 7.31 -17.77
CA ARG A 258 -3.20 6.65 -16.72
C ARG A 258 -3.05 5.15 -16.84
N ILE A 259 -2.54 4.53 -15.77
CA ILE A 259 -2.41 3.08 -15.65
C ILE A 259 -3.57 2.55 -14.81
N THR A 260 -4.23 1.51 -15.31
CA THR A 260 -5.36 0.87 -14.62
C THR A 260 -5.13 -0.63 -14.46
N TYR A 261 -5.81 -1.21 -13.47
CA TYR A 261 -5.97 -2.65 -13.28
C TYR A 261 -7.46 -2.98 -13.25
N ARG A 262 -7.95 -3.78 -14.21
CA ARG A 262 -9.39 -4.07 -14.39
C ARG A 262 -10.24 -2.79 -14.41
N ASP A 263 -9.83 -1.83 -15.24
CA ASP A 263 -10.45 -0.51 -15.42
C ASP A 263 -10.45 0.42 -14.19
N GLN A 264 -9.80 0.02 -13.10
CA GLN A 264 -9.64 0.85 -11.91
C GLN A 264 -8.25 1.45 -11.85
N SER A 265 -8.17 2.75 -11.57
CA SER A 265 -6.90 3.48 -11.52
C SER A 265 -6.01 2.99 -10.38
N LEU A 266 -4.71 2.86 -10.65
CA LEU A 266 -3.72 2.63 -9.60
C LEU A 266 -3.56 3.90 -8.73
N SER A 267 -3.11 3.75 -7.49
CA SER A 267 -3.01 4.85 -6.52
C SER A 267 -2.10 6.02 -6.95
N ASN A 268 -1.00 5.72 -7.64
CA ASN A 268 -0.12 6.68 -8.32
C ASN A 268 -0.07 6.39 -9.83
N GLY A 269 -1.17 5.89 -10.38
CA GLY A 269 -1.27 5.46 -11.78
C GLY A 269 -1.40 6.61 -12.77
N GLU A 270 -1.61 7.84 -12.32
CA GLU A 270 -1.81 9.01 -13.15
C GLU A 270 -0.64 9.99 -13.03
N PHE A 271 -0.01 10.30 -14.16
CA PHE A 271 1.18 11.15 -14.22
C PHE A 271 1.35 11.78 -15.61
N ASP A 272 2.16 12.82 -15.68
CA ASP A 272 2.52 13.47 -16.95
C ASP A 272 3.75 12.82 -17.58
N ILE A 273 3.80 12.77 -18.90
CA ILE A 273 4.94 12.29 -19.68
C ILE A 273 5.40 13.40 -20.60
N ILE A 274 6.70 13.68 -20.63
CA ILE A 274 7.31 14.57 -21.61
C ILE A 274 8.29 13.77 -22.46
N VAL A 275 8.03 13.71 -23.76
CA VAL A 275 8.83 12.97 -24.74
C VAL A 275 9.72 13.94 -25.50
N LEU A 276 11.03 13.79 -25.30
CA LEU A 276 12.08 14.62 -25.89
C LEU A 276 12.74 13.96 -27.09
N SER A 277 13.30 14.78 -27.99
CA SER A 277 14.33 14.35 -28.93
C SER A 277 15.68 14.12 -28.23
N GLU A 278 16.57 13.39 -28.90
CA GLU A 278 17.93 13.16 -28.38
C GLU A 278 18.67 14.48 -28.13
N ASN A 279 18.54 15.45 -29.04
CA ASN A 279 19.16 16.77 -28.90
C ASN A 279 18.64 17.54 -27.67
N GLU A 280 17.32 17.50 -27.43
CA GLU A 280 16.72 18.15 -26.25
C GLU A 280 17.15 17.45 -24.96
N LYS A 281 17.24 16.11 -24.97
CA LYS A 281 17.73 15.33 -23.83
C LYS A 281 19.18 15.68 -23.51
N SER A 282 20.08 15.69 -24.50
CA SER A 282 21.47 16.08 -24.30
C SER A 282 21.60 17.52 -23.77
N CYS A 283 20.71 18.42 -24.21
CA CYS A 283 20.63 19.78 -23.68
C CYS A 283 20.22 19.78 -22.20
N VAL A 284 19.19 19.01 -21.81
CA VAL A 284 18.77 18.87 -20.41
C VAL A 284 19.90 18.29 -19.55
N GLU A 285 20.51 17.20 -19.97
CA GLU A 285 21.59 16.52 -19.22
C GLU A 285 22.82 17.43 -19.02
N LYS A 286 23.21 18.19 -20.05
CA LYS A 286 24.30 19.18 -19.94
C LYS A 286 23.98 20.28 -18.93
N ASN A 287 22.73 20.75 -18.93
CA ASN A 287 22.28 21.82 -18.04
C ASN A 287 22.13 21.35 -16.59
N VAL A 288 21.67 20.12 -16.35
CA VAL A 288 21.59 19.53 -15.01
C VAL A 288 22.99 19.24 -14.44
N SER A 289 23.91 18.76 -15.27
CA SER A 289 25.28 18.40 -14.86
C SER A 289 26.25 19.57 -14.66
N THR A 290 25.86 20.79 -15.05
CA THR A 290 26.70 21.99 -14.89
C THR A 290 26.16 22.89 -13.77
N PRO A 291 26.42 22.57 -12.49
CA PRO A 291 25.95 23.38 -11.38
C PRO A 291 26.58 24.79 -11.42
N GLY A 292 25.76 25.83 -11.29
CA GLY A 292 26.21 27.21 -11.13
C GLY A 292 25.97 28.15 -12.33
N ILE A 293 25.56 27.63 -13.49
CA ILE A 293 25.09 28.48 -14.60
C ILE A 293 23.59 28.71 -14.43
N SER A 294 23.18 29.97 -14.34
CA SER A 294 21.76 30.31 -14.30
C SER A 294 21.16 30.11 -15.70
N ILE A 295 20.35 29.07 -15.85
CA ILE A 295 19.65 28.77 -17.10
C ILE A 295 18.45 29.71 -17.19
N TYR A 296 18.28 30.34 -18.35
CA TYR A 296 17.16 31.24 -18.60
C TYR A 296 16.45 30.91 -19.91
N PHE A 297 15.14 31.11 -19.91
CA PHE A 297 14.28 30.95 -21.07
C PHE A 297 13.54 32.25 -21.36
N GLU A 298 13.50 32.64 -22.63
CA GLU A 298 12.61 33.71 -23.07
C GLU A 298 11.17 33.18 -23.13
N ALA A 299 10.24 33.91 -22.52
CA ALA A 299 8.83 33.55 -22.49
C ALA A 299 7.93 34.80 -22.58
N TYR A 300 6.65 34.56 -22.80
CA TYR A 300 5.61 35.57 -22.84
C TYR A 300 4.61 35.30 -21.73
N LEU A 301 4.47 36.26 -20.82
CA LEU A 301 3.57 36.23 -19.68
C LEU A 301 2.20 36.74 -20.11
N TYR A 302 1.19 35.89 -19.95
CA TYR A 302 -0.21 36.26 -20.13
C TYR A 302 -0.81 36.78 -18.82
N SER A 303 -1.74 37.74 -18.92
CA SER A 303 -2.31 38.41 -17.74
C SER A 303 -3.17 37.45 -16.94
N THR A 304 -2.92 37.35 -15.63
CA THR A 304 -3.65 36.52 -14.63
C THR A 304 -5.15 36.84 -14.46
N GLY A 305 -5.70 37.76 -15.26
CA GLY A 305 -7.06 38.28 -15.12
C GLY A 305 -8.16 37.52 -15.87
N ASN A 306 -7.82 36.54 -16.71
CA ASN A 306 -8.80 35.89 -17.61
C ASN A 306 -9.45 34.61 -17.07
N TYR A 307 -9.28 34.28 -15.79
CA TYR A 307 -9.90 33.07 -15.21
C TYR A 307 -11.42 33.21 -14.97
N SER A 308 -12.03 34.37 -15.21
CA SER A 308 -13.48 34.58 -15.08
C SER A 308 -14.27 34.47 -16.40
N GLY A 309 -13.63 34.22 -17.56
CA GLY A 309 -14.30 34.38 -18.86
C GLY A 309 -13.97 33.39 -19.98
N SER A 310 -13.33 32.25 -19.72
CA SER A 310 -13.13 31.19 -20.73
C SER A 310 -14.11 30.02 -20.53
N PRO A 311 -14.62 29.36 -21.60
CA PRO A 311 -15.66 28.33 -21.51
C PRO A 311 -15.17 26.97 -20.98
N TRP A 312 -13.95 26.89 -20.46
CA TRP A 312 -13.32 25.63 -20.06
C TRP A 312 -13.30 25.51 -18.53
N GLN A 313 -14.44 25.11 -17.98
CA GLN A 313 -14.56 24.75 -16.57
C GLN A 313 -13.77 23.46 -16.28
N LEU A 314 -12.94 23.51 -15.23
CA LEU A 314 -12.46 22.31 -14.54
C LEU A 314 -13.64 21.64 -13.80
N PRO A 315 -13.70 20.30 -13.66
CA PRO A 315 -14.74 19.66 -12.86
C PRO A 315 -14.55 20.02 -11.38
N ALA A 316 -15.52 20.73 -10.82
CA ALA A 316 -15.55 21.04 -9.40
C ALA A 316 -15.70 19.75 -8.57
N SER A 317 -14.64 19.35 -7.87
CA SER A 317 -14.73 18.33 -6.83
C SER A 317 -15.03 19.00 -5.48
N SER A 318 -16.25 18.77 -5.02
CA SER A 318 -16.65 18.58 -3.62
C SER A 318 -16.02 19.50 -2.55
N LEU A 319 -16.70 20.61 -2.23
CA LEU A 319 -16.73 21.17 -0.88
C LEU A 319 -18.19 21.44 -0.50
N LEU A 320 -18.75 20.54 0.30
CA LEU A 320 -19.98 20.78 1.06
C LEU A 320 -19.66 21.73 2.21
N THR A 321 -20.26 22.92 2.22
CA THR A 321 -20.50 23.68 3.46
C THR A 321 -21.84 24.40 3.38
N PRO A 322 -22.57 24.58 4.50
CA PRO A 322 -24.02 24.77 4.47
C PRO A 322 -24.44 26.23 4.27
N GLN A 323 -25.49 26.39 3.47
CA GLN A 323 -26.29 27.61 3.30
C GLN A 323 -26.64 28.30 4.63
N ARG A 324 -26.36 29.60 4.72
CA ARG A 324 -27.14 30.57 5.52
C ARG A 324 -27.75 31.61 4.60
N ARG A 325 -29.08 31.75 4.69
CA ARG A 325 -29.92 32.73 4.00
C ARG A 325 -29.47 34.17 4.30
N PRO A 326 -29.58 35.11 3.35
CA PRO A 326 -29.73 36.52 3.66
C PRO A 326 -31.21 36.93 3.64
N SER A 327 -31.58 37.75 4.62
CA SER A 327 -32.84 38.46 4.76
C SER A 327 -32.82 39.78 3.99
N VAL A 328 -34.03 40.11 3.53
CA VAL A 328 -34.54 41.32 2.89
C VAL A 328 -34.01 42.64 3.46
N GLY A 329 -33.76 43.61 2.59
CA GLY A 329 -33.57 45.02 2.89
C GLY A 329 -33.45 45.81 1.58
N ASP A 330 -34.57 46.34 1.12
CA ASP A 330 -34.70 47.30 0.02
C ASP A 330 -33.88 48.56 0.31
N GLU A 331 -33.13 49.08 -0.68
CA GLU A 331 -33.05 50.51 -0.98
C GLU A 331 -32.77 50.67 -2.50
N GLU A 332 -33.62 51.45 -3.14
CA GLU A 332 -33.61 51.84 -4.54
C GLU A 332 -32.54 52.93 -4.75
N ASP A 333 -31.73 52.82 -5.80
CA ASP A 333 -31.06 53.98 -6.40
C ASP A 333 -30.90 53.77 -7.92
N GLU A 334 -31.38 54.78 -8.66
CA GLU A 334 -31.48 54.92 -10.10
C GLU A 334 -30.12 55.08 -10.82
N HIS A 335 -30.14 54.82 -12.14
CA HIS A 335 -29.12 55.11 -13.16
C HIS A 335 -27.84 54.26 -13.09
N ASP A 336 -27.31 53.66 -14.16
CA ASP A 336 -27.36 53.95 -15.60
C ASP A 336 -26.97 52.65 -16.36
N SER A 337 -27.55 52.38 -17.54
CA SER A 337 -27.24 51.16 -18.32
C SER A 337 -26.02 51.38 -19.23
N PRO A 338 -24.97 50.52 -19.23
CA PRO A 338 -24.05 50.46 -20.35
C PRO A 338 -24.29 49.19 -21.16
N VAL A 339 -25.01 49.38 -22.28
CA VAL A 339 -24.58 49.06 -23.65
C VAL A 339 -23.74 47.79 -23.84
N GLU A 340 -24.32 46.86 -24.60
CA GLU A 340 -23.64 45.76 -25.30
C GLU A 340 -22.37 46.21 -26.04
N GLY A 341 -21.31 45.40 -25.95
CA GLY A 341 -20.25 45.39 -26.94
C GLY A 341 -18.97 46.15 -26.58
N GLN A 342 -18.19 45.63 -25.63
CA GLN A 342 -16.74 45.78 -25.69
C GLN A 342 -16.08 44.40 -25.67
N LEU A 343 -15.58 44.01 -26.84
CA LEU A 343 -14.56 42.98 -26.98
C LEU A 343 -13.38 43.39 -26.08
N GLU A 344 -13.20 42.74 -24.94
CA GLU A 344 -12.07 42.98 -24.04
C GLU A 344 -10.79 42.88 -24.87
N LYS A 345 -10.10 44.02 -25.04
CA LYS A 345 -8.81 44.09 -25.69
C LYS A 345 -7.85 43.19 -24.92
N VAL A 346 -7.59 41.99 -25.44
CA VAL A 346 -6.58 41.06 -24.90
C VAL A 346 -5.29 41.86 -24.70
N LYS A 347 -4.94 42.12 -23.43
CA LYS A 347 -3.71 42.85 -23.08
C LYS A 347 -2.55 42.09 -23.71
N LYS A 348 -1.74 42.78 -24.52
CA LYS A 348 -0.59 42.18 -25.20
C LYS A 348 0.26 41.42 -24.18
N PRO A 349 0.63 40.15 -24.46
CA PRO A 349 1.44 39.38 -23.53
C PRO A 349 2.81 40.05 -23.32
N LYS A 350 3.30 40.03 -22.08
CA LYS A 350 4.54 40.72 -21.70
C LYS A 350 5.74 39.80 -21.91
N LYS A 351 6.80 40.29 -22.55
CA LYS A 351 8.05 39.52 -22.70
C LYS A 351 8.79 39.42 -21.36
N VAL A 352 9.09 38.20 -20.94
CA VAL A 352 9.72 37.88 -19.65
C VAL A 352 10.83 36.85 -19.83
N TYR A 353 11.65 36.69 -18.80
CA TYR A 353 12.76 35.75 -18.73
C TYR A 353 12.59 34.86 -17.51
N CYS A 354 12.52 33.56 -17.74
CA CYS A 354 12.32 32.54 -16.71
C CYS A 354 13.68 31.96 -16.32
N TYR A 355 14.13 32.24 -15.11
CA TYR A 355 15.38 31.75 -14.56
C TYR A 355 15.13 30.52 -13.67
N ILE A 356 15.80 29.42 -13.98
CA ILE A 356 15.70 28.17 -13.21
C ILE A 356 16.92 28.05 -12.29
N SER A 357 16.67 27.73 -11.03
CA SER A 357 17.66 27.36 -10.05
C SER A 357 17.17 26.12 -9.28
N PRO A 358 18.05 25.39 -8.57
CA PRO A 358 17.66 24.19 -7.82
C PRO A 358 16.52 24.43 -6.81
N LYS A 359 16.39 25.66 -6.29
CA LYS A 359 15.38 26.00 -5.26
C LYS A 359 14.19 26.79 -5.79
N GLN A 360 14.36 27.51 -6.91
CA GLN A 360 13.41 28.53 -7.34
C GLN A 360 13.36 28.67 -8.86
N LEU A 361 12.15 28.85 -9.39
CA LEU A 361 11.88 29.36 -10.73
C LEU A 361 11.48 30.83 -10.61
N SER A 362 12.27 31.74 -11.17
CA SER A 362 12.02 33.19 -11.12
C SER A 362 11.61 33.74 -12.48
N VAL A 363 10.46 34.40 -12.57
CA VAL A 363 10.02 35.11 -13.78
C VAL A 363 10.39 36.58 -13.63
N LYS A 364 11.21 37.10 -14.55
CA LYS A 364 11.73 38.47 -14.50
C LYS A 364 11.43 39.22 -15.80
N GLU A 365 11.12 40.50 -15.69
CA GLU A 365 11.04 41.45 -16.79
C GLU A 365 12.27 42.36 -16.73
N PHE A 366 12.80 42.82 -17.87
CA PHE A 366 13.92 43.76 -17.87
C PHE A 366 13.44 45.18 -18.18
N TYR A 367 13.52 46.06 -17.19
CA TYR A 367 13.25 47.47 -17.37
C TYR A 367 14.45 48.13 -18.09
N LEU A 368 14.16 48.89 -19.15
CA LEU A 368 15.17 49.52 -20.04
C LEU A 368 16.25 48.53 -20.55
N LYS A 369 15.94 47.22 -20.62
CA LYS A 369 16.88 46.14 -20.96
C LYS A 369 18.07 45.96 -20.03
N ILE A 370 18.16 46.69 -18.91
CA ILE A 370 19.34 46.70 -18.02
C ILE A 370 19.00 46.20 -16.63
N ILE A 371 17.84 46.57 -16.08
CA ILE A 371 17.49 46.27 -14.68
C ILE A 371 16.49 45.11 -14.64
N PRO A 372 16.87 43.93 -14.11
CA PRO A 372 15.95 42.81 -13.97
C PRO A 372 14.96 43.08 -12.83
N TRP A 373 13.69 43.25 -13.17
CA TRP A 373 12.57 43.32 -12.24
C TRP A 373 11.94 41.94 -12.07
N ARG A 374 11.88 41.45 -10.82
CA ARG A 374 11.29 40.14 -10.53
C ARG A 374 9.77 40.27 -10.39
N LEU A 375 9.03 39.52 -11.22
CA LEU A 375 7.57 39.53 -11.21
C LEU A 375 7.02 38.41 -10.33
N PHE A 376 7.50 37.18 -10.53
CA PHE A 376 7.05 35.99 -9.80
C PHE A 376 8.23 35.14 -9.38
N THR A 377 8.06 34.37 -8.30
CA THR A 377 9.03 33.35 -7.89
C THR A 377 8.27 32.16 -7.38
N PHE A 378 8.48 31.01 -8.01
CA PHE A 378 7.90 29.73 -7.60
C PHE A 378 8.96 28.94 -6.88
N ARG A 379 8.56 28.26 -5.80
CA ARG A 379 9.40 27.24 -5.19
C ARG A 379 9.55 26.07 -6.14
N VAL A 380 10.73 25.47 -6.19
CA VAL A 380 10.95 24.19 -6.87
C VAL A 380 10.79 23.12 -5.80
N CYS A 381 9.54 22.68 -5.58
CA CYS A 381 9.21 21.55 -4.71
C CYS A 381 8.16 20.62 -5.37
N PRO A 382 7.95 19.38 -4.86
CA PRO A 382 6.96 18.46 -5.43
C PRO A 382 5.52 18.99 -5.46
N GLY A 383 5.21 20.04 -4.69
CA GLY A 383 3.92 20.72 -4.70
C GLY A 383 3.71 21.65 -5.89
N THR A 384 4.76 22.02 -6.62
CA THR A 384 4.69 22.91 -7.78
C THR A 384 4.19 22.14 -9.01
N LYS A 385 3.03 22.54 -9.52
CA LYS A 385 2.33 21.89 -10.63
C LYS A 385 2.51 22.66 -11.93
N PHE A 386 2.67 21.90 -13.01
CA PHE A 386 2.68 22.41 -14.37
C PHE A 386 1.44 21.89 -15.10
N THR A 387 0.63 22.80 -15.63
CA THR A 387 -0.47 22.45 -16.53
C THR A 387 -0.08 22.80 -17.96
N TYR A 388 -0.15 21.83 -18.87
CA TYR A 388 0.31 22.00 -20.25
C TYR A 388 -0.85 22.34 -21.17
N HIS A 389 -0.71 23.42 -21.92
CA HIS A 389 -1.70 23.94 -22.84
C HIS A 389 -1.13 24.05 -24.27
N GLY A 390 -2.00 24.37 -25.22
CA GLY A 390 -1.64 24.43 -26.64
C GLY A 390 -0.88 25.68 -27.06
N PRO A 391 -0.68 25.87 -28.37
CA PRO A 391 -0.02 27.06 -28.89
C PRO A 391 -0.76 28.34 -28.53
N ASP A 392 -0.05 29.40 -28.14
CA ASP A 392 -0.63 30.70 -27.87
C ASP A 392 -1.08 31.39 -29.18
N PRO A 393 -2.14 32.21 -29.14
CA PRO A 393 -2.71 32.81 -30.35
C PRO A 393 -1.75 33.80 -31.05
N ASN A 394 -0.78 34.37 -30.32
CA ASN A 394 0.08 35.44 -30.83
C ASN A 394 1.39 34.90 -31.44
N HIS A 395 2.14 34.12 -30.67
CA HIS A 395 3.48 33.64 -31.04
C HIS A 395 3.48 32.19 -31.50
N LYS A 396 2.34 31.49 -31.37
CA LYS A 396 2.18 30.06 -31.70
C LYS A 396 3.14 29.16 -30.93
N TYR A 397 3.62 29.60 -29.77
CA TYR A 397 4.45 28.80 -28.87
C TYR A 397 3.58 28.08 -27.86
N LEU A 398 4.05 26.91 -27.40
CA LEU A 398 3.31 26.12 -26.42
C LEU A 398 3.22 26.87 -25.08
N THR A 399 2.04 26.78 -24.47
CA THR A 399 1.75 27.43 -23.17
C THR A 399 1.82 26.43 -22.02
N LEU A 400 2.18 26.92 -20.84
CA LEU A 400 2.01 26.21 -19.57
C LEU A 400 1.54 27.17 -18.47
N VAL A 401 0.87 26.62 -17.47
CA VAL A 401 0.53 27.31 -16.23
C VAL A 401 1.38 26.73 -15.09
N VAL A 402 2.03 27.61 -14.33
CA VAL A 402 2.78 27.25 -13.12
C VAL A 402 1.96 27.61 -11.89
N ASP A 403 1.77 26.65 -11.00
CA ASP A 403 1.05 26.83 -9.73
C ASP A 403 1.83 26.18 -8.58
N ASP A 404 2.17 26.95 -7.54
CA ASP A 404 2.82 26.46 -6.32
C ASP A 404 1.90 26.44 -5.09
N GLY A 405 0.62 26.76 -5.28
CA GLY A 405 -0.41 26.83 -4.24
C GLY A 405 -0.26 27.99 -3.26
N ILE A 406 0.75 28.86 -3.42
CA ILE A 406 0.95 30.04 -2.56
C ILE A 406 0.53 31.31 -3.27
N GLN A 407 0.88 31.44 -4.55
CA GLN A 407 0.58 32.62 -5.36
C GLN A 407 -0.36 32.26 -6.52
N PRO A 408 -1.03 33.27 -7.13
CA PRO A 408 -1.90 33.02 -8.28
C PRO A 408 -1.17 32.26 -9.39
N PRO A 409 -1.81 31.28 -10.03
CA PRO A 409 -1.20 30.55 -11.15
C PRO A 409 -0.80 31.49 -12.27
N VAL A 410 0.36 31.25 -12.88
CA VAL A 410 0.91 32.10 -13.94
C VAL A 410 1.00 31.35 -15.25
N GLU A 411 0.41 31.92 -16.30
CA GLU A 411 0.46 31.41 -17.66
C GLU A 411 1.65 31.97 -18.45
N LEU A 412 2.47 31.07 -19.00
CA LEU A 412 3.66 31.38 -19.76
C LEU A 412 3.61 30.68 -21.13
N SER A 413 3.81 31.44 -22.20
CA SER A 413 4.10 30.94 -23.55
C SER A 413 5.60 30.91 -23.77
N CYS A 414 6.17 29.76 -24.11
CA CYS A 414 7.62 29.60 -24.28
C CYS A 414 7.93 28.66 -25.44
N LYS A 415 8.89 29.04 -26.30
CA LYS A 415 9.35 28.20 -27.41
C LYS A 415 9.88 26.85 -26.91
N ASP A 416 10.68 26.87 -25.86
CA ASP A 416 11.31 25.70 -25.26
C ASP A 416 10.57 25.25 -23.98
N ARG A 417 9.24 25.41 -23.95
CA ARG A 417 8.36 25.08 -22.81
C ARG A 417 8.69 23.73 -22.17
N ASN A 418 8.88 22.70 -22.98
CA ASN A 418 9.13 21.32 -22.51
C ASN A 418 10.46 21.23 -21.76
N ILE A 419 11.52 21.85 -22.28
CA ILE A 419 12.84 21.88 -21.66
C ILE A 419 12.77 22.65 -20.34
N MET A 420 12.09 23.80 -20.32
CA MET A 420 11.89 24.60 -19.11
C MET A 420 11.17 23.81 -18.00
N ALA A 421 10.07 23.12 -18.35
CA ALA A 421 9.31 22.32 -17.40
C ALA A 421 10.11 21.12 -16.86
N ILE A 422 10.87 20.45 -17.73
CA ILE A 422 11.74 19.33 -17.35
C ILE A 422 12.85 19.79 -16.44
N LEU A 423 13.59 20.85 -16.78
CA LEU A 423 14.69 21.33 -15.94
C LEU A 423 14.17 21.73 -14.55
N THR A 424 13.01 22.38 -14.49
CA THR A 424 12.38 22.70 -13.21
C THR A 424 12.00 21.43 -12.44
N SER A 425 11.51 20.39 -13.13
CA SER A 425 11.16 19.10 -12.51
C SER A 425 12.37 18.23 -12.13
N CYS A 426 13.48 18.32 -12.87
CA CYS A 426 14.72 17.59 -12.58
C CYS A 426 15.44 18.17 -11.37
N CYS A 427 15.41 19.50 -11.20
CA CYS A 427 15.87 20.15 -9.98
C CYS A 427 15.12 19.68 -8.71
N LEU A 428 13.95 19.06 -8.84
CA LEU A 428 13.22 18.42 -7.73
C LEU A 428 13.78 17.06 -7.33
N ARG A 429 14.49 16.36 -8.22
CA ARG A 429 14.95 14.97 -8.00
C ARG A 429 16.33 14.91 -7.33
N ASP A 430 17.08 16.01 -7.34
CA ASP A 430 18.39 16.14 -6.67
C ASP A 430 18.27 16.64 -5.20
N VAL A 431 17.07 16.56 -4.62
CA VAL A 431 16.77 16.80 -3.19
C VAL A 431 16.20 15.51 -2.60
#